data_AF-Q6CXJ3-F1
#
_entry.id   AF-Q6CXJ3-F1
#
_cell.length_a   1.000
_cell.length_b   1.000
_cell.length_c   1.000
_cell.angle_alpha   90.00
_cell.angle_beta   90.00
_cell.angle_gamma   90.00
#
_symmetry.space_group_name_H-M   'P 1'
#
loop_
_entity.id
_entity.type
_entity.pdbx_description
1 polymer ?
#
loop_
_entity_poly.entity_id
_entity_poly.type
_entity_poly.pdbx_seq_one_letter_code
_entity_poly.pdbx_strand_id
1 'polypeptide(L)'
;MTVPENVLTTHQRVIQSCVLYNIVPRSIARAWEPQHLLWKGKLIVDELLHLDGSNQSTMMQPSLYRFRFVSDKEDGVDKEDINSDERLFCETQVISNLKELHTVLQRREKWYQIAMLCEGQHRHQIALELQIKDAYQMQLFEDIILRIRDEYEIFQEMYDGY
;
A
#
# COMPACT_ATOMS: atom_id res chain seq x y z
N MET A 1 0.01 -5.76 -11.47
CA MET A 1 1.17 -6.63 -11.76
C MET A 1 1.62 -7.24 -10.45
N THR A 2 1.83 -8.56 -10.41
CA THR A 2 2.69 -9.19 -9.39
C THR A 2 4.05 -8.49 -9.45
N VAL A 3 4.68 -8.32 -8.29
CA VAL A 3 6.03 -7.77 -8.15
C VAL A 3 6.91 -8.28 -9.31
N PRO A 4 7.46 -7.40 -10.16
CA PRO A 4 8.34 -7.83 -11.25
C PRO A 4 9.45 -8.74 -10.69
N GLU A 5 9.84 -9.80 -11.40
CA GLU A 5 10.97 -10.67 -10.97
C GLU A 5 12.29 -9.87 -10.80
N ASN A 6 12.30 -8.62 -11.28
CA ASN A 6 13.40 -7.66 -11.21
C ASN A 6 13.11 -6.51 -10.23
N VAL A 7 12.61 -6.75 -9.02
CA VAL A 7 12.63 -5.70 -7.98
C VAL A 7 13.16 -6.19 -6.64
N LEU A 8 13.96 -5.34 -5.99
CA LEU A 8 14.57 -5.60 -4.69
C LEU A 8 13.95 -4.68 -3.65
N THR A 9 13.52 -5.26 -2.52
CA THR A 9 13.10 -4.45 -1.36
C THR A 9 14.33 -3.82 -0.71
N THR A 10 14.39 -2.50 -0.66
CA THR A 10 15.53 -1.76 -0.10
C THR A 10 15.27 -1.28 1.32
N HIS A 11 14.06 -0.79 1.58
CA HIS A 11 13.68 -0.25 2.87
C HIS A 11 12.27 -0.72 3.24
N GLN A 12 12.04 -0.98 4.51
CA GLN A 12 10.72 -1.27 5.05
C GLN A 12 10.42 -0.34 6.21
N ARG A 13 9.22 0.26 6.21
CA ARG A 13 8.70 1.02 7.34
C ARG A 13 7.44 0.34 7.86
N VAL A 14 7.35 0.21 9.17
CA VAL A 14 6.22 -0.46 9.82
C VAL A 14 5.36 0.58 10.51
N ILE A 15 4.06 0.55 10.19
CA ILE A 15 3.02 1.33 10.83
C ILE A 15 2.16 0.38 11.67
N GLN A 16 2.15 0.62 12.98
CA GLN A 16 1.45 -0.22 13.94
C GLN A 16 -0.03 0.20 14.09
N SER A 17 -0.83 -0.67 14.71
CA SER A 17 -2.23 -0.37 15.07
C SER A 17 -3.13 0.05 13.91
N CYS A 18 -2.95 -0.62 12.76
CA CYS A 18 -3.77 -0.43 11.58
C CYS A 18 -5.03 -1.30 11.65
N VAL A 19 -6.14 -0.76 11.16
CA VAL A 19 -7.38 -1.51 10.97
C VAL A 19 -7.95 -1.24 9.58
N LEU A 20 -8.56 -2.26 8.99
CA LEU A 20 -9.24 -2.18 7.70
C LEU A 20 -10.72 -2.47 7.88
N TYR A 21 -11.55 -1.60 7.31
CA TYR A 21 -12.99 -1.77 7.22
C TYR A 21 -13.44 -1.90 5.75
N ASN A 22 -14.60 -2.53 5.54
CA ASN A 22 -15.24 -2.50 4.23
C ASN A 22 -15.68 -1.08 3.86
N ILE A 23 -15.57 -0.74 2.58
CA ILE A 23 -16.24 0.44 2.01
C ILE A 23 -17.38 -0.07 1.16
N VAL A 24 -18.57 0.45 1.44
CA VAL A 24 -19.75 0.17 0.62
C VAL A 24 -19.89 1.28 -0.41
N PRO A 25 -19.85 0.98 -1.72
CA PRO A 25 -20.06 1.98 -2.75
C PRO A 25 -21.46 2.59 -2.61
N ARG A 26 -21.53 3.88 -2.27
CA ARG A 26 -22.81 4.60 -2.12
C ARG A 26 -23.66 4.59 -3.39
N SER A 27 -23.05 4.40 -4.56
CA SER A 27 -23.73 4.28 -5.84
C SER A 27 -24.53 2.98 -5.99
N ILE A 28 -24.22 1.94 -5.20
CA ILE A 28 -24.85 0.61 -5.26
C ILE A 28 -25.69 0.35 -4.00
N ALA A 29 -25.33 0.97 -2.89
CA ALA A 29 -26.03 0.83 -1.62
C ALA A 29 -27.49 1.30 -1.72
N ARG A 30 -28.43 0.35 -1.71
CA ARG A 30 -29.88 0.62 -1.68
C ARG A 30 -30.37 1.02 -0.28
N ALA A 31 -29.54 0.81 0.74
CA ALA A 31 -29.80 1.15 2.13
C ALA A 31 -28.47 1.45 2.86
N TRP A 32 -28.56 1.92 4.11
CA TRP A 32 -27.39 2.03 4.99
C TRP A 32 -26.82 0.62 5.24
N GLU A 33 -25.56 0.41 4.86
CA GLU A 33 -24.83 -0.83 5.16
C GLU A 33 -23.87 -0.60 6.33
N PRO A 34 -23.76 -1.55 7.29
CA PRO A 34 -22.88 -1.38 8.42
C PRO A 34 -21.41 -1.44 7.99
N GLN A 35 -20.60 -0.59 8.62
CA GLN A 35 -19.15 -0.70 8.54
C GLN A 35 -18.69 -1.89 9.41
N HIS A 36 -18.02 -2.85 8.78
CA HIS A 36 -17.50 -4.07 9.38
C HIS A 36 -15.98 -4.03 9.41
N LEU A 37 -15.43 -4.35 10.59
CA LEU A 37 -14.00 -4.57 10.75
C LEU A 37 -13.61 -5.85 10.01
N LEU A 38 -12.75 -5.72 9.01
CA LEU A 38 -12.26 -6.85 8.22
C LEU A 38 -10.94 -7.38 8.78
N TRP A 39 -10.08 -6.49 9.28
CA TRP A 39 -8.73 -6.85 9.67
C TRP A 39 -8.12 -5.84 10.65
N LYS A 40 -7.20 -6.33 11.49
CA LYS A 40 -6.37 -5.56 12.42
C LYS A 40 -4.94 -6.11 12.40
N GLY A 41 -3.95 -5.23 12.40
CA GLY A 41 -2.54 -5.62 12.43
C GLY A 41 -1.61 -4.44 12.15
N LYS A 42 -0.52 -4.70 11.43
CA LYS A 42 0.47 -3.69 11.02
C LYS A 42 0.53 -3.55 9.50
N LEU A 43 0.77 -2.33 9.05
CA LEU A 43 1.02 -1.98 7.66
C LEU A 43 2.53 -1.88 7.48
N ILE A 44 3.06 -2.60 6.49
CA ILE A 44 4.44 -2.46 6.02
C ILE A 44 4.42 -1.67 4.72
N VAL A 45 5.17 -0.57 4.69
CA VAL A 45 5.49 0.18 3.48
C VAL A 45 6.84 -0.32 2.98
N ASP A 46 6.83 -1.07 1.89
CA ASP A 46 8.04 -1.49 1.18
C ASP A 46 8.45 -0.38 0.19
N GLU A 47 9.71 0.01 0.23
CA GLU A 47 10.40 0.71 -0.84
C GLU A 47 11.15 -0.33 -1.68
N LEU A 48 10.96 -0.29 -3.00
CA LEU A 48 11.52 -1.26 -3.94
C LEU A 48 12.33 -0.53 -5.02
N LEU A 49 13.39 -1.17 -5.50
CA LEU A 49 14.17 -0.71 -6.65
C LEU A 49 14.05 -1.69 -7.82
N HIS A 50 14.05 -1.17 -9.04
CA HIS A 50 14.19 -1.97 -10.25
C HIS A 50 15.60 -2.56 -10.37
N LEU A 51 15.67 -3.88 -10.55
CA LEU A 51 16.87 -4.66 -10.86
C LEU A 51 16.98 -4.86 -12.38
N ASP A 52 16.92 -3.80 -13.20
CA ASP A 52 17.26 -3.98 -14.61
C ASP A 52 18.78 -4.06 -14.78
N GLY A 53 19.24 -5.13 -15.45
CA GLY A 53 20.65 -5.51 -15.60
C GLY A 53 21.53 -4.57 -16.45
N SER A 54 21.09 -3.35 -16.72
CA SER A 54 21.94 -2.30 -17.28
C SER A 54 22.40 -1.39 -16.14
N ASN A 55 23.63 -1.63 -15.65
CA ASN A 55 24.33 -0.90 -14.58
C ASN A 55 24.55 0.62 -14.82
N GLN A 56 23.76 1.28 -15.67
CA GLN A 56 23.90 2.69 -16.02
C GLN A 56 22.66 3.55 -15.72
N SER A 57 21.50 2.99 -15.35
CA SER A 57 20.24 3.76 -15.23
C SER A 57 19.52 3.66 -13.87
N THR A 58 20.06 2.96 -12.88
CA THR A 58 19.47 2.88 -11.53
C THR A 58 19.43 4.23 -10.80
N MET A 59 20.19 5.23 -11.25
CA MET A 59 20.18 6.58 -10.67
C MET A 59 19.09 7.51 -11.23
N MET A 60 18.32 7.10 -12.25
CA MET A 60 17.35 7.99 -12.93
C MET A 60 15.88 7.60 -12.77
N GLN A 61 15.57 6.57 -11.99
CA GLN A 61 14.18 6.15 -11.75
C GLN A 61 13.78 6.40 -10.30
N PRO A 62 12.53 6.83 -10.05
CA PRO A 62 12.02 6.93 -8.70
C PRO A 62 11.95 5.54 -8.05
N SER A 63 12.05 5.51 -6.72
CA SER A 63 11.76 4.30 -5.95
C SER A 63 10.30 3.88 -6.18
N LEU A 64 10.07 2.58 -6.19
CA LEU A 64 8.74 2.01 -6.22
C LEU A 64 8.25 1.77 -4.79
N TYR A 65 6.95 1.79 -4.58
CA TYR A 65 6.37 1.58 -3.26
C TYR A 65 5.26 0.54 -3.27
N ARG A 66 5.15 -0.23 -2.18
CA ARG A 66 4.04 -1.18 -1.99
C ARG A 66 3.59 -1.19 -0.53
N PHE A 67 2.29 -1.25 -0.30
CA PHE A 67 1.71 -1.36 1.02
C PHE A 67 1.25 -2.80 1.27
N ARG A 68 1.77 -3.44 2.31
CA ARG A 68 1.43 -4.81 2.74
C ARG A 68 0.80 -4.79 4.12
N PHE A 69 -0.33 -5.47 4.27
CA PHE A 69 -1.04 -5.58 5.54
C PHE A 69 -0.77 -6.95 6.11
N VAL A 70 -0.12 -7.00 7.28
CA VAL A 70 0.31 -8.26 7.88
C VAL A 70 -0.20 -8.41 9.31
N SER A 71 -0.73 -9.58 9.61
CA SER A 71 -1.14 -9.97 10.96
C SER A 71 0.01 -10.65 11.69
N ASP A 72 0.02 -10.48 13.01
CA ASP A 72 0.82 -11.33 13.88
C ASP A 72 0.21 -12.73 13.92
N LYS A 73 1.05 -13.75 14.04
CA LYS A 73 0.71 -15.17 13.81
C LYS A 73 -0.34 -15.74 14.78
N GLU A 74 -0.66 -15.04 15.87
CA GLU A 74 -1.53 -15.55 16.94
C GLU A 74 -3.04 -15.48 16.62
N ASP A 75 -3.49 -14.69 15.63
CA ASP A 75 -4.91 -14.30 15.49
C ASP A 75 -5.71 -14.91 14.30
N GLY A 76 -5.32 -16.02 13.67
CA GLY A 76 -6.23 -16.69 12.70
C GLY A 76 -5.72 -17.84 11.83
N VAL A 77 -6.69 -18.59 11.27
CA VAL A 77 -6.59 -19.91 10.57
C VAL A 77 -6.16 -19.79 9.10
N ASP A 78 -5.20 -20.63 8.69
CA ASP A 78 -4.77 -21.09 7.35
C ASP A 78 -4.21 -20.13 6.28
N LYS A 79 -2.89 -19.97 6.26
CA LYS A 79 -1.99 -20.18 5.09
C LYS A 79 -0.56 -20.04 5.60
N GLU A 80 0.08 -21.19 5.80
CA GLU A 80 1.42 -21.33 6.36
C GLU A 80 2.48 -20.95 5.33
N ASP A 81 3.20 -19.85 5.55
CA ASP A 81 4.62 -19.80 5.22
C ASP A 81 5.35 -20.20 6.51
N ILE A 82 5.92 -21.40 6.50
CA ILE A 82 6.50 -22.09 7.68
C ILE A 82 7.67 -21.29 8.30
N ASN A 83 8.19 -20.26 7.60
CA ASN A 83 9.37 -19.49 7.99
C ASN A 83 9.13 -17.99 8.27
N SER A 84 7.89 -17.47 8.26
CA SER A 84 7.63 -16.09 8.68
C SER A 84 6.81 -16.02 9.98
N ASP A 85 7.20 -15.09 10.86
CA ASP A 85 6.44 -14.71 12.06
C ASP A 85 5.24 -13.82 11.74
N GLU A 86 5.08 -13.45 10.47
CA GLU A 86 4.06 -12.53 9.97
C GLU A 86 3.24 -13.19 8.86
N ARG A 87 1.93 -12.93 8.84
CA ARG A 87 1.02 -13.45 7.82
C ARG A 87 0.44 -12.32 6.97
N LEU A 88 0.63 -12.39 5.66
CA LEU A 88 0.05 -11.42 4.71
C LEU A 88 -1.48 -11.57 4.66
N PHE A 89 -2.20 -10.48 4.92
CA PHE A 89 -3.64 -10.38 4.73
C PHE A 89 -3.98 -9.91 3.31
N CYS A 90 -3.42 -8.76 2.91
CA CYS A 90 -3.54 -8.25 1.56
C CYS A 90 -2.44 -7.23 1.25
N GLU A 91 -2.28 -6.90 -0.04
CA GLU A 91 -1.32 -5.91 -0.50
C GLU A 91 -1.89 -5.05 -1.64
N THR A 92 -1.31 -3.86 -1.80
CA THR A 92 -1.61 -3.00 -2.94
C THR A 92 -0.82 -3.45 -4.16
N GLN A 93 -1.17 -2.89 -5.33
CA GLN A 93 -0.23 -2.91 -6.44
C GLN A 93 1.06 -2.18 -6.08
N VAL A 94 2.13 -2.49 -6.81
CA VAL A 94 3.32 -1.66 -6.83
C VAL A 94 2.95 -0.30 -7.43
N ILE A 95 3.31 0.75 -6.71
CA ILE A 95 3.15 2.15 -7.05
C ILE A 95 4.47 2.60 -7.66
N SER A 96 4.41 3.16 -8.87
CA SER A 96 5.57 3.65 -9.61
C SER A 96 5.49 5.13 -9.98
N ASN A 97 4.35 5.77 -9.74
CA ASN A 97 4.11 7.15 -10.11
C ASN A 97 2.98 7.78 -9.27
N LEU A 98 2.84 9.09 -9.36
CA LEU A 98 1.86 9.87 -8.61
C LEU A 98 0.40 9.48 -8.93
N LYS A 99 0.10 9.17 -10.19
CA LYS A 99 -1.25 8.74 -10.60
C LYS A 99 -1.65 7.42 -9.95
N GLU A 100 -0.71 6.48 -9.89
CA GLU A 100 -0.90 5.21 -9.19
C GLU A 100 -1.02 5.41 -7.68
N LEU A 101 -0.25 6.33 -7.09
CA LEU A 101 -0.38 6.68 -5.68
C LEU A 101 -1.80 7.19 -5.37
N HIS A 102 -2.34 8.09 -6.19
CA HIS A 102 -3.71 8.58 -6.04
C HIS A 102 -4.80 7.54 -6.33
N THR A 103 -4.47 6.51 -7.11
CA THR A 103 -5.38 5.38 -7.35
C THR A 103 -5.41 4.46 -6.15
N VAL A 104 -4.22 4.18 -5.59
CA VAL A 104 -4.06 3.27 -4.44
C VAL A 104 -4.49 3.91 -3.14
N LEU A 105 -4.22 5.20 -2.93
CA LEU A 105 -4.43 5.87 -1.66
C LEU A 105 -5.13 7.21 -1.86
N GLN A 106 -6.29 7.37 -1.22
CA GLN A 106 -7.04 8.62 -1.23
C GLN A 106 -7.39 9.03 0.19
N ARG A 107 -6.99 10.25 0.57
CA ARG A 107 -7.38 10.83 1.85
C ARG A 107 -8.88 11.15 1.85
N ARG A 108 -9.59 10.66 2.86
CA ARG A 108 -10.92 11.11 3.26
C ARG A 108 -10.78 11.91 4.56
N GLU A 109 -11.85 12.55 5.01
CA GLU A 109 -11.81 13.48 6.15
C GLU A 109 -11.09 12.92 7.38
N LYS A 110 -11.37 11.66 7.76
CA LYS A 110 -10.84 11.03 8.99
C LYS A 110 -10.07 9.72 8.75
N TRP A 111 -9.99 9.25 7.51
CA TRP A 111 -9.48 7.92 7.17
C TRP A 111 -8.92 7.91 5.74
N TYR A 112 -8.23 6.83 5.39
CA TYR A 112 -7.66 6.65 4.05
C TYR A 112 -8.40 5.56 3.29
N GLN A 113 -8.87 5.88 2.09
CA GLN A 113 -9.33 4.86 1.16
C GLN A 113 -8.11 4.22 0.52
N ILE A 114 -8.01 2.90 0.63
CA ILE A 114 -6.91 2.13 0.05
C ILE A 114 -7.42 1.09 -0.94
N ALA A 115 -6.81 1.01 -2.13
CA ALA A 115 -7.15 0.06 -3.18
C ALA A 115 -6.22 -1.17 -3.11
N MET A 116 -6.81 -2.32 -2.79
CA MET A 116 -6.10 -3.58 -2.59
C MET A 116 -6.22 -4.48 -3.82
N LEU A 117 -5.17 -5.26 -4.11
CA LEU A 117 -5.23 -6.29 -5.14
C LEU A 117 -6.03 -7.51 -4.63
N CYS A 118 -6.87 -8.05 -5.50
CA CYS A 118 -7.51 -9.34 -5.26
C CYS A 118 -6.58 -10.47 -5.73
N GLU A 119 -6.39 -11.50 -4.89
CA GLU A 119 -5.70 -12.73 -5.30
C GLU A 119 -6.35 -13.29 -6.58
N GLY A 120 -5.53 -13.61 -7.59
CA GLY A 120 -5.97 -14.23 -8.84
C GLY A 120 -6.66 -13.31 -9.86
N GLN A 121 -6.85 -12.01 -9.57
CA GLN A 121 -7.47 -11.08 -10.52
C GLN A 121 -6.74 -9.74 -10.59
N HIS A 122 -5.90 -9.58 -11.62
CA HIS A 122 -5.05 -8.39 -11.80
C HIS A 122 -5.79 -7.09 -12.14
N ARG A 123 -7.09 -7.15 -12.48
CA ARG A 123 -7.89 -5.99 -12.90
C ARG A 123 -8.87 -5.49 -11.85
N HIS A 124 -9.13 -6.29 -10.81
CA HIS A 124 -10.11 -5.93 -9.80
C HIS A 124 -9.39 -5.48 -8.54
N GLN A 125 -9.56 -4.20 -8.21
CA GLN A 125 -9.14 -3.63 -6.96
C GLN A 125 -10.35 -3.49 -6.04
N ILE A 126 -10.16 -3.80 -4.76
CA ILE A 126 -11.17 -3.55 -3.72
C ILE A 126 -10.74 -2.32 -2.93
N ALA A 127 -11.64 -1.36 -2.78
CA ALA A 127 -11.43 -0.21 -1.92
C ALA A 127 -11.80 -0.57 -0.47
N LEU A 128 -10.86 -0.37 0.44
CA LEU A 128 -11.03 -0.55 1.88
C LEU A 128 -10.76 0.76 2.61
N GLU A 129 -11.32 0.88 3.81
CA GLU A 129 -11.06 2.00 4.70
C GLU A 129 -9.95 1.64 5.67
N LEU A 130 -8.82 2.33 5.53
CA LEU A 130 -7.70 2.27 6.45
C LEU A 130 -7.87 3.33 7.55
N GLN A 131 -7.88 2.87 8.79
CA GLN A 131 -7.71 3.73 9.95
C GLN A 131 -6.46 3.34 10.72
N ILE A 132 -5.68 4.35 11.11
CA ILE A 132 -4.54 4.22 11.99
C ILE A 132 -4.95 4.85 13.32
N LYS A 133 -5.12 4.02 14.35
CA LYS A 133 -5.73 4.47 15.62
C LYS A 133 -4.79 5.28 16.49
N ASP A 134 -3.49 5.01 16.37
CA ASP A 134 -2.45 5.70 17.12
C ASP A 134 -2.03 6.99 16.39
N ALA A 135 -2.07 8.12 17.08
CA ALA A 135 -1.81 9.43 16.48
C ALA A 135 -0.35 9.58 16.02
N TYR A 136 0.61 8.98 16.73
CA TYR A 136 2.02 9.00 16.35
C TYR A 136 2.25 8.14 15.10
N GLN A 137 1.64 6.96 15.03
CA GLN A 137 1.68 6.10 13.84
C GLN A 137 0.99 6.76 12.64
N MET A 138 -0.11 7.49 12.86
CA MET A 138 -0.80 8.25 11.81
C MET A 138 0.10 9.35 11.28
N GLN A 139 0.76 10.12 12.15
CA GLN A 139 1.71 11.15 11.73
C GLN A 139 2.89 10.55 10.95
N LEU A 140 3.47 9.45 11.44
CA LEU A 140 4.54 8.73 10.75
C LEU A 140 4.10 8.27 9.35
N PHE A 141 2.88 7.77 9.24
CA PHE A 141 2.30 7.38 7.95
C PHE A 141 2.16 8.59 7.02
N GLU A 142 1.63 9.71 7.50
CA GLU A 142 1.49 10.94 6.73
C GLU A 142 2.83 11.48 6.22
N ASP A 143 3.86 11.47 7.07
CA ASP A 143 5.22 11.87 6.69
C ASP A 143 5.79 10.98 5.57
N ILE A 144 5.54 9.67 5.63
CA ILE A 144 5.95 8.73 4.57
C ILE A 144 5.22 9.04 3.26
N ILE A 145 3.90 9.25 3.31
CA ILE A 145 3.12 9.56 2.10
C ILE A 145 3.56 10.89 1.48
N LEU A 146 3.87 11.90 2.30
CA LEU A 146 4.44 13.16 1.82
C LEU A 146 5.78 12.92 1.13
N ARG A 147 6.69 12.16 1.74
CA ARG A 147 7.99 11.83 1.10
C ARG A 147 7.83 11.14 -0.25
N ILE A 148 6.94 10.15 -0.33
CA ILE A 148 6.67 9.41 -1.58
C ILE A 148 6.13 10.37 -2.64
N ARG A 149 5.21 11.26 -2.25
CA ARG A 149 4.63 12.25 -3.14
C ARG A 149 5.68 13.23 -3.66
N ASP A 150 6.47 13.82 -2.76
CA ASP A 150 7.51 14.78 -3.11
C ASP A 150 8.54 14.15 -4.07
N GLU A 151 8.92 12.90 -3.82
CA GLU A 151 9.81 12.15 -4.72
C GLU A 151 9.21 12.04 -6.13
N TYR A 152 7.96 11.59 -6.26
CA TYR A 152 7.33 11.47 -7.57
C TYR A 152 7.09 12.81 -8.26
N GLU A 153 6.78 13.87 -7.52
CA GLU A 153 6.64 15.23 -8.08
C GLU A 153 7.98 15.73 -8.63
N ILE A 154 9.07 15.59 -7.88
CA ILE A 154 10.43 15.97 -8.33
C ILE A 154 10.81 15.19 -9.60
N PHE A 155 10.58 13.88 -9.63
CA PHE A 155 10.88 13.09 -10.81
C PHE A 155 10.02 13.50 -12.00
N GLN A 156 8.72 13.75 -11.81
CA GLN A 156 7.85 14.23 -12.88
C GLN A 156 8.33 15.57 -13.44
N GLU A 157 8.70 16.54 -12.60
CA GLU A 157 9.24 17.83 -13.02
C GLU A 157 10.54 17.71 -13.83
N MET A 158 11.42 16.77 -13.46
CA MET A 158 12.67 16.51 -14.20
C MET A 158 12.42 15.95 -15.61
N TYR A 159 11.35 15.17 -15.81
CA TYR A 159 11.02 14.57 -17.11
C TYR A 159 10.12 15.46 -17.98
N ASP A 160 9.21 16.24 -17.37
CA ASP A 160 8.33 17.19 -18.08
C ASP A 160 9.08 18.48 -18.49
N GLY A 161 10.29 18.71 -17.97
CA GLY A 161 11.17 19.84 -18.31
C GLY A 161 12.02 19.66 -19.58
N TYR A 162 11.81 18.58 -20.35
CA TYR A 162 12.45 18.29 -21.65
C TYR A 162 11.44 18.36 -22.80
#